data_AF-A0A955DBP8-F1
#
_entry.id   AF-A0A955DBP8-F1
#
_cell.length_a   1.000
_cell.length_b   1.000
_cell.length_c   1.000
_cell.angle_alpha   90.00
_cell.angle_beta   90.00
_cell.angle_gamma   90.00
#
_symmetry.space_group_name_H-M   'P 1'
#
loop_
_entity.id
_entity.type
_entity.pdbx_description
1 polymer ?
#
loop_
_entity_poly.entity_id
_entity_poly.type
_entity_poly.pdbx_seq_one_letter_code
_entity_poly.pdbx_strand_id
1 'polypeptide(L)'
;MKTLAFLFVMLVVAGAWTARRPAPADVFEAIDLVIDTGDDTLAAYQVEITFAPAVRLVGIEGGDADAFAVPPMYDPRLLADEHRLVVATFATAPEADLPTGRQRVASLNIRRPADVAAD
;
A
#
# COMPACT_ATOMS: atom_id res chain seq x y z
N MET A 1 53.65 46.79 -35.31
CA MET A 1 53.25 46.78 -33.89
C MET A 1 51.77 47.05 -33.78
N LYS A 2 50.99 46.05 -33.34
CA LYS A 2 49.68 46.08 -32.66
C LYS A 2 48.88 44.84 -33.06
N THR A 3 49.20 43.72 -32.41
CA THR A 3 48.34 42.53 -32.35
C THR A 3 47.09 42.90 -31.56
N LEU A 4 45.93 42.78 -32.21
CA LEU A 4 44.61 42.98 -31.60
C LEU A 4 44.25 41.68 -30.87
N ALA A 5 44.34 41.68 -29.55
CA ALA A 5 43.96 40.53 -28.72
C ALA A 5 42.44 40.46 -28.60
N PHE A 6 41.82 39.50 -29.28
CA PHE A 6 40.41 39.14 -29.11
C PHE A 6 40.27 38.39 -27.77
N LEU A 7 39.68 39.05 -26.77
CA LEU A 7 39.37 38.45 -25.48
C LEU A 7 38.11 37.59 -25.63
N PHE A 8 38.28 36.28 -25.79
CA PHE A 8 37.19 35.32 -25.81
C PHE A 8 36.78 35.01 -24.35
N VAL A 9 35.80 35.75 -23.82
CA VAL A 9 35.18 35.43 -22.53
C VAL A 9 34.28 34.22 -22.73
N MET A 10 34.82 33.03 -22.48
CA MET A 10 34.07 31.79 -22.46
C MET A 10 33.35 31.67 -21.12
N LEU A 11 32.09 32.12 -21.06
CA LEU A 11 31.21 31.89 -19.92
C LEU A 11 30.86 30.40 -19.86
N VAL A 12 31.65 29.62 -19.13
CA VAL A 12 31.33 28.22 -18.82
C VAL A 12 30.15 28.26 -17.85
N VAL A 13 28.93 28.22 -18.40
CA VAL A 13 27.77 27.80 -17.63
C VAL A 13 28.01 26.33 -17.33
N ALA A 14 28.63 26.07 -16.18
CA ALA A 14 28.62 24.76 -15.55
C ALA A 14 27.15 24.49 -15.20
N GLY A 15 26.38 24.09 -16.21
CA GLY A 15 25.10 23.45 -16.01
C GLY A 15 25.42 22.28 -15.10
N ALA A 16 25.06 22.42 -13.83
CA ALA A 16 25.05 21.31 -12.92
C ALA A 16 24.06 20.33 -13.55
N TRP A 17 24.60 19.40 -14.34
CA TRP A 17 23.97 18.11 -14.60
C TRP A 17 23.96 17.42 -13.24
N THR A 18 23.09 17.88 -12.35
CA THR A 18 22.63 17.04 -11.26
C THR A 18 21.93 15.92 -12.00
N ALA A 19 22.61 14.77 -12.09
CA ALA A 19 21.99 13.54 -12.52
C ALA A 19 20.78 13.38 -11.61
N ARG A 20 19.59 13.70 -12.11
CA ARG A 20 18.35 13.56 -11.39
C ARG A 20 18.25 12.05 -11.17
N ARG A 21 18.54 11.60 -9.95
CA ARG A 21 18.30 10.19 -9.61
C ARG A 21 16.85 9.93 -9.98
N PRO A 22 16.55 8.91 -10.79
CA PRO A 22 15.17 8.55 -11.05
C PRO A 22 14.51 8.35 -9.69
N ALA A 23 13.31 8.90 -9.52
CA ALA A 23 12.52 8.63 -8.33
C ALA A 23 12.41 7.10 -8.17
N PRO A 24 12.41 6.58 -6.93
CA PRO A 24 12.16 5.16 -6.70
C PRO A 24 10.91 4.75 -7.49
N ALA A 25 11.01 3.64 -8.23
CA ALA A 25 9.85 3.13 -8.95
C ALA A 25 8.76 2.76 -7.95
N ASP A 26 7.50 3.05 -8.28
CA ASP A 26 6.38 2.51 -7.52
C ASP A 26 6.29 1.00 -7.77
N VAL A 27 6.08 0.24 -6.69
CA VAL A 27 5.79 -1.20 -6.74
C VAL A 27 4.38 -1.45 -6.24
N PHE A 28 3.75 -2.49 -6.81
CA PHE A 28 2.46 -3.01 -6.37
C PHE A 28 2.68 -4.30 -5.59
N GLU A 29 1.98 -4.44 -4.48
CA GLU A 29 2.11 -5.57 -3.56
C GLU A 29 0.74 -5.90 -2.95
N ALA A 30 0.47 -7.20 -2.76
CA ALA A 30 -0.72 -7.67 -2.05
C ALA A 30 -0.29 -8.11 -0.64
N ILE A 31 -0.94 -7.56 0.39
CA ILE A 31 -0.73 -7.92 1.79
C ILE A 31 -1.95 -8.70 2.27
N ASP A 32 -1.75 -9.93 2.68
CA ASP A 32 -2.83 -10.79 3.17
C ASP A 32 -3.14 -10.51 4.64
N LEU A 33 -4.41 -10.23 4.91
CA LEU A 33 -4.94 -10.23 6.27
C LEU A 33 -5.36 -11.65 6.63
N VAL A 34 -4.67 -12.25 7.59
CA VAL A 34 -4.92 -13.60 8.06
C VAL A 34 -5.37 -13.57 9.52
N ILE A 35 -6.45 -14.26 9.83
CA ILE A 35 -6.94 -14.46 11.20
C ILE A 35 -6.86 -15.96 11.49
N ASP A 36 -6.40 -16.30 12.69
CA ASP A 36 -6.41 -17.67 13.20
C ASP A 36 -7.27 -17.71 14.45
N THR A 37 -8.42 -18.38 14.37
CA THR A 37 -9.35 -18.56 15.50
C THR A 37 -9.15 -19.87 16.24
N GLY A 38 -8.15 -20.68 15.87
CA GLY A 38 -7.99 -22.03 16.42
C GLY A 38 -9.24 -22.88 16.14
N ASP A 39 -9.85 -23.41 17.20
CA ASP A 39 -11.04 -24.26 17.08
C ASP A 39 -12.37 -23.47 17.05
N ASP A 40 -12.33 -22.16 17.29
CA ASP A 40 -13.53 -21.31 17.29
C ASP A 40 -13.93 -20.89 15.86
N THR A 41 -15.24 -20.73 15.64
CA THR A 41 -15.76 -20.24 14.36
C THR A 41 -15.60 -18.72 14.23
N LEU A 42 -15.11 -18.26 13.08
CA LEU A 42 -15.00 -16.82 12.78
C LEU A 42 -16.29 -16.30 12.14
N ALA A 43 -17.11 -15.57 12.90
CA ALA A 43 -18.33 -14.95 12.39
C ALA A 43 -18.14 -13.50 11.90
N ALA A 44 -17.19 -12.76 12.50
CA ALA A 44 -16.95 -11.36 12.16
C ALA A 44 -15.54 -10.95 12.55
N TYR A 45 -15.02 -9.92 11.87
CA TYR A 45 -13.78 -9.26 12.27
C TYR A 45 -13.85 -7.76 12.00
N GLN A 46 -13.07 -7.02 12.79
CA GLN A 46 -12.72 -5.64 12.52
C GLN A 46 -11.27 -5.43 12.94
N VAL A 47 -10.47 -4.86 12.05
CA VAL A 47 -9.09 -4.48 12.36
C VAL A 47 -8.80 -3.07 11.88
N GLU A 48 -7.88 -2.42 12.57
CA GLU A 48 -7.33 -1.12 12.19
C GLU A 48 -5.90 -1.31 11.71
N ILE A 49 -5.58 -0.74 10.56
CA ILE A 49 -4.28 -0.84 9.89
C ILE A 49 -3.79 0.57 9.63
N THR A 50 -2.54 0.84 9.97
CA THR A 50 -1.90 2.13 9.69
C THR A 50 -0.86 1.93 8.61
N PHE A 51 -0.79 2.85 7.67
CA PHE A 51 0.16 2.84 6.57
C PHE A 51 1.23 3.91 6.77
N ALA A 52 2.43 3.65 6.26
CA ALA A 52 3.40 4.73 6.08
C ALA A 52 2.85 5.80 5.11
N PRO A 53 3.16 7.11 5.30
CA PRO A 53 2.60 8.19 4.48
C PRO A 53 2.82 8.09 2.96
N ALA A 54 3.79 7.29 2.51
CA ALA A 54 4.09 7.05 1.10
C ALA A 54 3.31 5.88 0.48
N VAL A 55 2.69 5.02 1.30
CA VAL A 55 1.91 3.87 0.86
C VAL A 55 0.49 4.30 0.51
N ARG A 56 -0.08 3.68 -0.52
CA ARG A 56 -1.47 3.91 -0.95
C ARG A 56 -2.18 2.58 -1.08
N LEU A 57 -3.37 2.46 -0.50
CA LEU A 57 -4.29 1.38 -0.82
C LEU A 57 -4.82 1.59 -2.24
N VAL A 58 -4.78 0.54 -3.06
CA VAL A 58 -5.31 0.55 -4.44
C VAL A 58 -6.50 -0.39 -4.61
N GLY A 59 -6.67 -1.36 -3.72
CA GLY A 59 -7.84 -2.23 -3.70
C GLY A 59 -7.88 -3.14 -2.48
N ILE A 60 -9.04 -3.74 -2.24
CA ILE A 60 -9.24 -4.78 -1.24
C ILE A 60 -9.97 -5.93 -1.93
N GLU A 61 -9.47 -7.15 -1.73
CA GLU A 61 -10.09 -8.40 -2.19
C GLU A 61 -10.60 -9.20 -1.00
N GLY A 62 -11.60 -10.06 -1.23
CA GLY A 62 -12.14 -10.96 -0.21
C GLY A 62 -11.18 -12.11 0.15
N GLY A 63 -11.52 -12.80 1.23
CA GLY A 63 -10.83 -13.95 1.77
C GLY A 63 -11.09 -15.26 1.02
N ASP A 64 -10.53 -16.35 1.56
CA ASP A 64 -10.61 -17.70 0.96
C ASP A 64 -11.97 -18.37 1.21
N ALA A 65 -12.56 -18.15 2.39
CA ALA A 65 -13.84 -18.76 2.77
C ALA A 65 -15.02 -18.03 2.12
N ASP A 66 -16.07 -18.76 1.74
CA ASP A 66 -17.30 -18.18 1.17
C ASP A 66 -17.91 -17.09 2.06
N ALA A 67 -17.82 -17.27 3.38
CA ALA A 67 -18.23 -16.31 4.40
C ALA A 67 -17.54 -14.93 4.27
N PHE A 68 -16.34 -14.89 3.67
CA PHE A 68 -15.51 -13.69 3.52
C PHE A 68 -15.08 -13.42 2.07
N ALA A 69 -15.70 -14.08 1.08
CA ALA A 69 -15.34 -13.92 -0.34
C ALA A 69 -15.65 -12.52 -0.90
N VAL A 70 -16.60 -11.81 -0.29
CA VAL A 70 -16.88 -10.41 -0.61
C VAL A 70 -15.88 -9.52 0.14
N PRO A 71 -15.22 -8.56 -0.54
CA PRO A 71 -14.30 -7.63 0.12
C PRO A 71 -14.95 -6.94 1.34
N PRO A 72 -14.22 -6.81 2.47
CA PRO A 72 -14.74 -6.14 3.65
C PRO A 72 -15.02 -4.66 3.36
N MET A 73 -15.93 -4.11 4.16
CA MET A 73 -16.22 -2.68 4.14
C MET A 73 -15.10 -1.91 4.84
N TYR A 74 -14.87 -0.67 4.41
CA TYR A 74 -13.90 0.22 5.04
C TYR A 74 -14.36 1.68 5.02
N ASP A 75 -13.81 2.51 5.91
CA ASP A 75 -14.03 3.95 5.90
C ASP A 75 -12.97 4.66 5.02
N PRO A 76 -13.35 5.21 3.85
CA PRO A 76 -12.40 5.88 2.97
C PRO A 76 -11.89 7.23 3.53
N ARG A 77 -12.54 7.82 4.53
CA ARG A 77 -12.12 9.10 5.11
C ARG A 77 -10.85 8.95 5.94
N LEU A 78 -10.79 7.90 6.76
CA LEU A 78 -9.61 7.59 7.58
C LEU A 78 -8.37 7.35 6.71
N LEU A 79 -8.56 6.78 5.52
CA LEU A 79 -7.46 6.52 4.60
C LEU A 79 -6.89 7.81 4.01
N ALA A 80 -7.77 8.77 3.70
CA ALA A 80 -7.38 10.05 3.10
C ALA A 80 -6.67 10.98 4.10
N ASP A 81 -7.18 11.04 5.34
CA ASP A 81 -6.78 12.06 6.30
C ASP A 81 -5.69 11.58 7.28
N GLU A 82 -5.64 10.27 7.56
CA GLU A 82 -4.87 9.73 8.69
C GLU A 82 -3.93 8.58 8.31
N HIS A 83 -3.82 8.23 7.03
CA HIS A 83 -3.09 7.04 6.56
C HIS A 83 -3.54 5.76 7.29
N ARG A 84 -4.84 5.68 7.60
CA ARG A 84 -5.42 4.66 8.45
C ARG A 84 -6.61 3.98 7.79
N LEU A 85 -6.74 2.68 8.00
CA LEU A 85 -7.80 1.88 7.41
C LEU A 85 -8.45 1.03 8.50
N VAL A 86 -9.74 1.26 8.72
CA VAL A 86 -10.57 0.33 9.49
C VAL A 86 -11.32 -0.53 8.48
N VAL A 87 -11.06 -1.83 8.49
CA VAL A 87 -11.75 -2.83 7.66
C VAL A 87 -12.58 -3.73 8.55
N ALA A 88 -13.81 -3.98 8.14
CA ALA A 88 -14.74 -4.83 8.88
C ALA A 88 -15.66 -5.60 7.95
N THR A 89 -16.02 -6.81 8.38
CA THR A 89 -17.08 -7.60 7.77
C THR A 89 -17.65 -8.59 8.78
N PHE A 90 -18.81 -9.14 8.46
CA PHE A 90 -19.45 -10.20 9.22
C PHE A 90 -20.17 -11.16 8.27
N ALA A 91 -20.25 -12.42 8.67
CA ALA A 91 -20.98 -13.46 7.98
C ALA A 91 -22.29 -13.75 8.73
N THR A 92 -23.36 -14.01 7.98
CA THR A 92 -24.67 -14.41 8.52
C THR A 92 -24.99 -15.87 8.22
N ALA A 93 -23.99 -16.65 7.82
CA ALA A 93 -24.13 -18.08 7.56
C ALA A 93 -24.36 -18.85 8.89
N PRO A 94 -24.99 -20.02 8.84
CA PRO A 94 -25.02 -20.94 9.98
C PRO A 94 -23.62 -21.22 10.52
N GLU A 95 -23.50 -21.43 11.83
CA GLU A 95 -22.21 -21.69 12.49
C GLU A 95 -21.42 -22.85 11.85
N ALA A 96 -22.11 -23.89 11.38
CA ALA A 96 -21.52 -25.04 10.70
C ALA A 96 -20.85 -24.70 9.35
N ASP A 97 -21.20 -23.55 8.75
CA ASP A 97 -20.66 -23.06 7.49
C ASP A 97 -19.62 -21.93 7.70
N LEU A 98 -19.37 -21.53 8.95
CA LEU A 98 -18.35 -20.54 9.29
C LEU A 98 -16.97 -21.20 9.34
N PRO A 99 -15.92 -20.49 8.89
CA PRO A 99 -14.59 -21.07 8.89
C PRO A 99 -13.98 -21.06 10.30
N THR A 100 -13.12 -22.05 10.55
CA THR A 100 -12.29 -22.16 11.76
C THR A 100 -10.80 -22.13 11.39
N GLY A 101 -9.94 -21.95 12.39
CA GLY A 101 -8.50 -21.94 12.24
C GLY A 101 -7.96 -20.77 11.42
N ARG A 102 -6.80 -20.99 10.79
CA ARG A 102 -6.09 -19.99 10.00
C ARG A 102 -6.77 -19.75 8.64
N GLN A 103 -7.26 -18.53 8.42
CA GLN A 103 -7.95 -18.13 7.20
C GLN A 103 -7.43 -16.78 6.72
N ARG A 104 -7.19 -16.66 5.41
CA ARG A 104 -7.06 -15.34 4.78
C ARG A 104 -8.43 -14.74 4.65
N VAL A 105 -8.65 -13.59 5.26
CA VAL A 105 -9.96 -12.92 5.34
C VAL A 105 -10.09 -11.73 4.41
N ALA A 106 -8.96 -11.20 3.93
CA ALA A 106 -8.88 -10.19 2.88
C ALA A 106 -7.45 -10.13 2.31
N SER A 107 -7.30 -9.56 1.11
CA SER A 107 -6.00 -9.13 0.58
C SER A 107 -6.04 -7.62 0.30
N LEU A 108 -5.07 -6.90 0.83
CA LEU A 108 -4.90 -5.46 0.66
C LEU A 108 -3.90 -5.22 -0.47
N ASN A 109 -4.40 -4.74 -1.60
CA ASN A 109 -3.54 -4.35 -2.71
C ASN A 109 -3.03 -2.93 -2.45
N ILE A 110 -1.72 -2.78 -2.33
CA ILE A 110 -1.06 -1.51 -2.06
C ILE A 110 -0.10 -1.10 -3.19
N ARG A 111 0.13 0.20 -3.29
CA ARG A 111 1.23 0.81 -4.04
C ARG A 111 2.16 1.51 -3.05
N ARG A 112 3.46 1.27 -3.19
CA ARG A 112 4.50 1.94 -2.38
C ARG A 112 5.74 2.26 -3.23
N PRO A 113 6.57 3.24 -2.83
CA PRO A 113 7.91 3.38 -3.38
C PRO A 113 8.74 2.11 -3.15
N ALA A 114 9.56 1.70 -4.12
CA ALA A 114 10.37 0.49 -4.03
C ALA A 114 11.33 0.46 -2.82
N ASP A 115 11.73 1.63 -2.33
CA ASP A 115 12.66 1.82 -1.20
C ASP A 115 11.97 1.92 0.17
N VAL A 116 10.63 1.91 0.22
CA VAL A 116 9.84 1.89 1.45
C VAL A 116 9.27 0.49 1.63
N ALA A 117 9.51 -0.16 2.77
CA ALA A 117 8.98 -1.49 3.05
C ALA A 117 7.46 -1.46 3.34
N ALA A 118 6.81 -2.61 3.28
CA ALA A 118 5.36 -2.76 3.41
C ALA A 118 4.86 -2.84 4.87
N ASP A 119 5.79 -2.75 5.83
CA ASP A 119 5.65 -3.00 7.28
C ASP A 119 4.36 -2.47 7.94
#